data_AF-V5Z4S9-F1
#
_entry.id   AF-V5Z4S9-F1
#
_cell.length_a   1.000
_cell.length_b   1.000
_cell.length_c   1.000
_cell.angle_alpha   90.00
_cell.angle_beta   90.00
_cell.angle_gamma   90.00
#
_symmetry.space_group_name_H-M   'P 1'
#
loop_
_entity.id
_entity.type
_entity.pdbx_description
1 polymer ?
#
loop_
_entity_poly.entity_id
_entity_poly.type
_entity_poly.pdbx_seq_one_letter_code
_entity_poly.pdbx_strand_id
1 'polypeptide(L)' 'MSSHTEVPISSDEEVCTIIGKAVVDLSITGQPVNKATLGLKLLAMADQDHDDERILLYWIARRAINQPHKFADARF' A
#
# COMPACT_ATOMS: atom_id res chain seq x y z
N MET A 1 -11.19 19.88 22.08
CA MET A 1 -9.92 19.50 21.43
C MET A 1 -9.76 18.01 21.62
N SER A 2 -10.18 17.21 20.64
CA SER A 2 -10.06 15.75 20.74
C SER A 2 -8.61 15.38 20.43
N SER A 3 -7.89 14.94 21.44
CA SER A 3 -6.63 14.23 21.30
C SER A 3 -6.92 12.89 20.61
N HIS A 4 -6.83 12.87 19.28
CA HIS A 4 -6.65 11.60 18.58
C HIS A 4 -5.29 11.08 19.01
N THR A 5 -5.32 10.11 19.91
CA THR A 5 -4.17 9.26 20.20
C THR A 5 -3.77 8.61 18.88
N GLU A 6 -2.71 9.12 18.25
CA GLU A 6 -2.04 8.47 17.14
C GLU A 6 -1.51 7.15 17.70
N VAL A 7 -2.31 6.10 17.59
CA VAL A 7 -1.83 4.73 17.72
C VAL A 7 -0.77 4.60 16.63
N PRO A 8 0.48 4.20 16.93
CA PRO A 8 1.48 3.98 15.89
C PRO A 8 0.90 2.90 14.99
N ILE A 9 0.43 3.29 13.81
CA ILE A 9 -0.10 2.33 12.85
C ILE A 9 1.12 1.49 12.45
N SER A 10 1.04 0.18 12.66
CA SER A 10 2.11 -0.71 12.23
C SER A 10 2.29 -0.53 10.72
N SER A 11 3.54 -0.46 10.24
CA SER A 11 3.86 -0.34 8.82
C SER A 11 3.10 -1.36 7.95
N ASP A 12 2.76 -2.52 8.53
CA ASP A 12 2.02 -3.56 7.84
C ASP A 12 0.54 -3.21 7.60
N GLU A 13 -0.11 -2.58 8.58
CA GLU A 13 -1.50 -2.11 8.45
C GLU A 13 -1.59 -0.97 7.43
N GLU A 14 -0.59 -0.08 7.41
CA GLU A 14 -0.50 0.98 6.39
C GLU A 14 -0.28 0.41 4.99
N VAL A 15 0.61 -0.57 4.86
CA VAL A 15 0.85 -1.27 3.59
C VAL A 15 -0.42 -1.97 3.10
N CYS A 16 -1.15 -2.65 3.98
CA CYS A 16 -2.43 -3.28 3.62
C CYS A 16 -3.48 -2.24 3.22
N THR A 17 -3.52 -1.11 3.92
CA THR A 17 -4.42 0.02 3.61
C THR A 17 -4.10 0.63 2.25
N ILE A 18 -2.83 0.81 1.93
CA ILE A 18 -2.35 1.31 0.62
C ILE A 18 -2.75 0.35 -0.50
N ILE A 19 -2.54 -0.96 -0.31
CA ILE A 19 -2.95 -1.98 -1.28
C ILE A 19 -4.47 -1.94 -1.47
N GLY A 20 -5.24 -1.87 -0.39
CA GLY A 20 -6.70 -1.76 -0.43
C GLY A 20 -7.18 -0.54 -1.21
N LYS A 21 -6.59 0.64 -0.97
CA LYS A 21 -6.88 1.86 -1.73
C LYS A 21 -6.59 1.70 -3.22
N ALA A 22 -5.45 1.11 -3.57
CA ALA A 22 -5.10 0.85 -4.98
C ALA A 22 -6.10 -0.09 -5.66
N VAL A 23 -6.59 -1.13 -4.97
CA VAL A 23 -7.64 -2.03 -5.49
C VAL A 23 -8.95 -1.27 -5.74
N VAL A 24 -9.37 -0.45 -4.78
CA VAL A 24 -10.60 0.35 -4.90
C VAL A 24 -10.50 1.31 -6.08
N ASP A 25 -9.40 2.04 -6.21
CA ASP A 25 -9.16 2.97 -7.32
C ASP A 25 -9.20 2.28 -8.69
N LEU A 26 -8.54 1.12 -8.83
CA LEU A 26 -8.59 0.33 -10.06
C LEU A 26 -10.02 -0.12 -10.38
N SER A 27 -10.78 -0.51 -9.35
CA SER A 27 -12.18 -0.94 -9.50
C SER A 27 -13.08 0.22 -9.95
N ILE A 28 -12.93 1.41 -9.34
CA ILE A 28 -13.69 2.62 -9.70
C ILE A 28 -13.39 3.03 -11.14
N THR A 29 -12.14 2.91 -11.58
CA THR A 29 -11.71 3.27 -12.94
C THR A 29 -11.97 2.18 -13.98
N GLY A 30 -12.57 1.05 -13.59
CA GLY A 30 -12.86 -0.08 -14.48
C GLY A 30 -11.61 -0.82 -14.97
N GLN A 31 -10.45 -0.60 -14.33
CA GLN A 31 -9.21 -1.28 -14.66
C GLN A 31 -9.19 -2.70 -14.07
N PRO A 32 -8.56 -3.67 -14.75
CA PRO A 32 -8.41 -5.02 -14.20
C PRO A 32 -7.70 -5.00 -12.85
N VAL A 33 -8.20 -5.73 -11.86
CA VAL A 33 -7.52 -5.90 -10.56
C VAL A 33 -6.68 -7.17 -10.61
N ASN A 34 -5.40 -7.02 -10.99
CA ASN A 34 -4.44 -8.11 -10.99
C ASN A 34 -3.06 -7.60 -10.56
N LYS A 35 -2.10 -8.51 -10.39
CA LYS A 35 -0.76 -8.18 -9.89
C LYS A 35 -0.04 -7.10 -10.72
N ALA A 36 -0.18 -7.12 -12.04
CA ALA A 36 0.50 -6.17 -12.91
C ALA A 36 -0.10 -4.76 -12.78
N THR A 37 -1.42 -4.64 -12.82
CA THR A 37 -2.12 -3.37 -12.73
C THR A 37 -2.01 -2.75 -11.33
N LEU A 38 -2.06 -3.55 -10.28
CA LEU A 38 -1.74 -3.12 -8.91
C LEU A 38 -0.31 -2.59 -8.80
N GLY A 39 0.66 -3.33 -9.36
CA GLY A 39 2.05 -2.91 -9.34
C GLY A 39 2.30 -1.57 -10.05
N LEU A 40 1.61 -1.33 -11.16
CA LEU A 40 1.66 -0.05 -11.88
C LEU A 40 0.95 1.07 -11.12
N LYS A 41 -0.23 0.80 -10.54
CA LYS A 41 -0.95 1.77 -9.73
C LYS A 41 -0.15 2.24 -8.52
N LEU A 42 0.52 1.32 -7.82
CA LEU A 42 1.39 1.66 -6.69
C LEU A 42 2.60 2.51 -7.10
N LEU A 43 3.19 2.28 -8.28
CA LEU A 43 4.23 3.17 -8.83
C LEU A 43 3.68 4.56 -9.10
N ALA A 44 2.54 4.65 -9.79
CA ALA A 44 1.92 5.92 -10.10
C ALA A 44 1.54 6.71 -8.83
N MET A 45 1.14 6.02 -7.76
CA MET A 45 0.88 6.64 -6.46
C MET A 45 2.18 7.16 -5.82
N ALA A 46 3.29 6.41 -5.91
CA ALA A 46 4.58 6.84 -5.40
C ALA A 46 5.14 8.05 -6.16
N ASP A 47 5.00 8.07 -7.49
CA ASP A 47 5.46 9.17 -8.35
C ASP A 47 4.68 10.48 -8.10
N GLN A 48 3.48 10.39 -7.53
CA GLN A 48 2.61 11.52 -7.23
C GLN A 48 2.69 11.99 -5.78
N ASP A 49 3.37 11.24 -4.90
CA ASP A 49 3.53 11.60 -3.50
C ASP A 49 4.82 12.41 -3.31
N HIS A 50 4.86 13.20 -2.23
CA HIS A 50 5.99 14.06 -1.89
C HIS A 50 6.56 13.76 -0.50
N ASP A 51 5.91 12.85 0.22
CA ASP A 51 6.36 12.36 1.52
C ASP A 51 7.23 11.10 1.33
N ASP A 52 8.52 11.22 1.66
CA ASP A 52 9.51 10.14 1.50
C ASP A 52 9.14 8.87 2.30
N GLU A 53 8.54 9.01 3.49
CA GLU A 53 8.11 7.87 4.30
C GLU A 53 6.95 7.14 3.59
N ARG A 54 6.04 7.90 3.00
CA ARG A 54 4.91 7.35 2.26
C ARG A 54 5.32 6.72 0.94
N ILE A 55 6.30 7.32 0.24
CA ILE A 55 6.95 6.73 -0.93
C ILE A 55 7.53 5.35 -0.58
N LEU A 56 8.23 5.25 0.55
CA LEU A 56 8.77 3.97 1.02
C LEU A 56 7.66 2.92 1.25
N LEU A 57 6.53 3.30 1.82
CA LEU A 57 5.39 2.40 2.02
C LEU A 57 4.81 1.89 0.69
N TYR A 58 4.75 2.71 -0.37
CA TYR A 58 4.35 2.24 -1.71
C TYR A 58 5.31 1.19 -2.27
N TRP A 59 6.62 1.33 -2.03
CA TRP A 59 7.62 0.32 -2.40
C TRP A 59 7.47 -0.97 -1.60
N ILE A 60 7.19 -0.88 -0.31
CA ILE A 60 6.93 -2.04 0.55
C ILE A 60 5.65 -2.75 0.11
N ALA A 61 4.58 -2.02 -0.18
CA ALA A 61 3.33 -2.57 -0.73
C ALA A 61 3.57 -3.30 -2.05
N ARG A 62 4.38 -2.72 -2.94
CA ARG A 62 4.77 -3.35 -4.21
C ARG A 62 5.61 -4.60 -3.98
N ARG A 63 6.45 -4.66 -2.95
CA ARG A 63 7.17 -5.88 -2.56
C ARG A 63 6.21 -6.93 -2.00
N ALA A 64 5.25 -6.54 -1.17
CA ALA A 64 4.27 -7.44 -0.54
C ALA A 64 3.41 -8.17 -1.59
N ILE A 65 2.90 -7.47 -2.62
CA ILE A 65 2.16 -8.11 -3.71
C ILE A 65 3.02 -9.05 -4.57
N ASN A 66 4.34 -8.84 -4.58
CA ASN A 66 5.28 -9.66 -5.35
C ASN A 66 5.71 -10.92 -4.60
N GLN A 67 5.83 -10.85 -3.28
CA GLN A 67 6.30 -11.92 -2.40
C GLN A 67 5.41 -12.01 -1.14
N PRO A 68 4.12 -12.38 -1.29
CA PRO A 68 3.15 -12.34 -0.19
C PRO A 68 3.57 -13.23 0.99
N HIS A 69 4.22 -14.36 0.74
CA HIS A 69 4.69 -15.27 1.79
C HIS A 69 5.69 -14.61 2.73
N LYS A 70 6.66 -13.84 2.19
CA LYS A 70 7.67 -13.16 3.02
C LYS A 70 7.09 -12.01 3.82
N PHE A 71 5.98 -11.45 3.38
CA PHE A 71 5.27 -10.41 4.13
C PHE A 71 4.45 -11.03 5.27
N ALA A 72 3.86 -12.21 5.05
CA ALA A 72 3.14 -12.96 6.08
C ALA A 72 4.08 -13.55 7.15
N ASP A 73 5.29 -13.97 6.78
CA ASP A 73 6.29 -14.58 7.68
C ASP A 73 6.91 -13.58 8.66
N ALA A 74 6.84 -12.26 8.39
CA ALA A 74 7.29 -11.23 9.34
C ALA A 74 6.46 -11.18 10.65
N ARG A 75 5.39 -12.01 10.74
CA ARG A 75 4.50 -12.11 11.90
C ARG A 75 4.95 -13.14 12.95
N PHE A 76 6.04 -13.88 12.74
CA PHE A 76 6.50 -14.94 13.66
C PHE A 76 7.97 -14.81 14.04
#